data_AF-A0A6I2H2Z8-F1
#
_entry.id   AF-A0A6I2H2Z8-F1
#
_cell.length_a   1.000
_cell.length_b   1.000
_cell.length_c   1.000
_cell.angle_alpha   90.00
_cell.angle_beta   90.00
_cell.angle_gamma   90.00
#
_symmetry.space_group_name_H-M   'P 1'
#
loop_
_entity.id
_entity.type
_entity.pdbx_description
1 polymer ?
#
loop_
_entity_poly.entity_id
_entity_poly.type
_entity_poly.pdbx_seq_one_letter_code
_entity_poly.pdbx_strand_id
1 'polypeptide(L)'
;MRPLVFALLSLAALGASAATPTLPLVFVTVDRYVITPSQFVEVTGLVEGEATPRTVRFFAGGYENTQSLSSSATRCEKLALLAMASPGKFKLELGGATTGTEPEEFPSCALTRVKP
;
A
#
# COMPACT_ATOMS: atom_id res chain seq x y z
N MET A 1 -17.99 8.86 47.81
CA MET A 1 -18.29 9.10 46.38
C MET A 1 -16.96 9.10 45.63
N ARG A 2 -16.67 8.05 44.84
CA ARG A 2 -15.41 7.84 44.10
C ARG A 2 -15.63 8.28 42.65
N PRO A 3 -14.89 9.26 42.11
CA PRO A 3 -14.97 9.55 40.69
C PRO A 3 -14.12 8.55 39.90
N LEU A 4 -14.78 7.78 39.03
CA LEU A 4 -14.17 7.00 37.97
C LEU A 4 -13.65 7.99 36.90
N VAL A 5 -12.33 8.16 36.83
CA VAL A 5 -11.68 8.90 35.74
C VAL A 5 -11.38 7.92 34.61
N PHE A 6 -12.25 7.90 33.60
CA PHE A 6 -11.99 7.27 32.32
C PHE A 6 -10.99 8.17 31.56
N ALA A 7 -9.70 7.83 31.63
CA ALA A 7 -8.68 8.47 30.82
C ALA A 7 -8.82 7.98 29.37
N LEU A 8 -9.35 8.87 28.52
CA LEU A 8 -9.47 8.72 27.08
C LEU A 8 -8.11 8.35 26.47
N LEU A 9 -8.08 7.26 25.70
CA LEU A 9 -6.94 6.88 24.87
C LEU A 9 -6.61 8.04 23.92
N SER A 10 -5.45 8.65 24.14
CA SER A 10 -4.85 9.61 23.22
C SER A 10 -4.55 8.93 21.88
N LEU A 11 -5.36 9.25 20.86
CA LEU A 11 -5.05 9.01 19.45
C LEU A 11 -3.75 9.74 19.10
N ALA A 12 -2.62 9.04 19.17
CA ALA A 12 -1.37 9.50 18.58
C ALA A 12 -1.42 9.28 17.06
N ALA A 13 -2.16 10.13 16.35
CA ALA A 13 -2.01 10.29 14.92
C ALA A 13 -0.82 11.23 14.66
N LEU A 14 0.40 10.71 14.67
CA LEU A 14 1.58 11.53 14.37
C LEU A 14 2.51 10.84 13.38
N GLY A 15 2.54 11.39 12.16
CA GLY A 15 3.72 11.35 11.30
C GLY A 15 3.76 10.25 10.25
N ALA A 16 2.94 10.34 9.20
CA ALA A 16 3.27 9.72 7.92
C ALA A 16 4.38 10.55 7.25
N SER A 17 5.65 10.33 7.65
CA SER A 17 6.78 10.77 6.83
C SER A 17 6.73 9.96 5.53
N ALA A 18 6.42 10.62 4.42
CA ALA A 18 6.44 10.02 3.08
C ALA A 18 7.90 9.75 2.66
N ALA A 19 8.56 8.79 3.32
CA ALA A 19 9.83 8.25 2.85
C ALA A 19 9.57 7.54 1.53
N THR A 20 10.36 7.86 0.50
CA THR A 20 10.34 7.17 -0.78
C THR A 20 10.54 5.68 -0.52
N PRO A 21 9.55 4.84 -0.84
CA PRO A 21 9.55 3.46 -0.39
C PRO A 21 10.54 2.64 -1.23
N THR A 22 11.46 1.91 -0.60
CA THR A 22 12.40 0.99 -1.28
C THR A 22 11.63 -0.21 -1.81
N LEU A 23 11.49 -0.31 -3.13
CA LEU A 23 10.76 -1.39 -3.79
C LEU A 23 11.56 -2.72 -3.80
N PRO A 24 10.89 -3.88 -3.78
CA PRO A 24 9.44 -4.06 -3.64
C PRO A 24 8.96 -3.90 -2.19
N LEU A 25 7.73 -3.42 -2.00
CA LEU A 25 7.08 -3.34 -0.69
C LEU A 25 6.11 -4.50 -0.51
N VAL A 26 6.28 -5.24 0.59
CA VAL A 26 5.42 -6.36 0.93
C VAL A 26 4.49 -5.96 2.08
N PHE A 27 3.21 -5.81 1.78
CA PHE A 27 2.14 -5.59 2.76
C PHE A 27 1.69 -6.92 3.33
N VAL A 28 1.84 -7.10 4.66
CA VAL A 28 1.30 -8.26 5.38
C VAL A 28 -0.17 -8.07 5.76
N THR A 29 -0.61 -6.81 5.88
CA THR A 29 -2.02 -6.42 5.91
C THR A 29 -2.23 -5.22 5.00
N VAL A 30 -3.41 -5.12 4.41
CA VAL A 30 -3.84 -3.96 3.63
C VAL A 30 -5.09 -3.42 4.31
N ASP A 31 -5.04 -2.15 4.69
CA ASP A 31 -6.14 -1.47 5.37
C ASP A 31 -6.91 -0.55 4.40
N ARG A 32 -6.20 0.02 3.41
CA ARG A 32 -6.78 0.94 2.42
C ARG A 32 -6.01 0.86 1.10
N TYR A 33 -6.73 0.93 0.00
CA TYR A 33 -6.19 1.09 -1.35
C TYR A 33 -6.98 2.19 -2.09
N VAL A 34 -6.30 3.17 -2.68
CA VAL A 34 -6.93 4.28 -3.40
C VAL A 34 -6.17 4.58 -4.69
N ILE A 35 -6.91 4.69 -5.79
CA ILE A 35 -6.42 5.28 -7.04
C ILE A 35 -6.83 6.76 -7.03
N THR A 36 -5.84 7.65 -7.10
CA THR A 36 -6.06 9.10 -7.12
C THR A 36 -6.23 9.62 -8.55
N PRO A 37 -6.92 10.75 -8.75
CA PRO A 37 -7.08 11.37 -10.08
C PRO A 37 -5.75 11.76 -10.73
N SER A 38 -4.72 12.00 -9.92
CA SER A 38 -3.36 12.38 -10.32
C SER A 38 -2.47 11.19 -10.73
N GLN A 39 -3.05 10.05 -11.10
CA GLN A 39 -2.32 8.83 -11.48
C GLN A 39 -1.42 8.27 -10.37
N PHE A 40 -1.70 8.59 -9.10
CA PHE A 40 -1.02 7.94 -7.97
C PHE A 40 -1.92 6.86 -7.37
N VAL A 41 -1.29 5.79 -6.90
CA VAL A 41 -1.90 4.78 -6.04
C VAL A 41 -1.41 5.01 -4.62
N GLU A 42 -2.34 5.08 -3.68
CA GLU A 42 -2.06 5.12 -2.25
C GLU A 42 -2.46 3.80 -1.61
N VAL A 43 -1.55 3.20 -0.86
CA VAL A 43 -1.79 1.97 -0.11
C VAL A 43 -1.45 2.21 1.35
N THR A 44 -2.40 1.90 2.24
CA THR A 44 -2.18 1.91 3.68
C THR A 44 -2.21 0.47 4.18
N GLY A 45 -1.21 0.09 4.96
CA GLY A 45 -1.15 -1.22 5.57
C GLY A 45 0.11 -1.45 6.37
N LEU A 46 0.22 -2.63 6.98
CA LEU A 46 1.43 -3.06 7.67
C LEU A 46 2.40 -3.66 6.66
N VAL A 47 3.59 -3.07 6.55
CA VAL A 47 4.68 -3.58 5.72
C VAL A 47 5.47 -4.63 6.50
N GLU A 48 5.96 -5.66 5.80
CA GLU A 48 6.80 -6.70 6.39
C GLU A 48 8.06 -6.08 7.04
N GLY A 49 8.33 -6.48 8.30
CA GLY A 49 9.44 -5.94 9.08
C GLY A 49 9.13 -4.61 9.78
N GLU A 50 8.00 -3.96 9.50
CA GLU A 50 7.54 -2.78 10.23
C GLU A 50 6.60 -3.15 11.38
N ALA A 51 6.60 -2.35 12.45
CA ALA A 51 5.75 -2.55 13.63
C ALA A 51 4.44 -1.76 13.59
N THR A 52 4.33 -0.78 12.70
CA THR A 52 3.20 0.15 12.59
C THR A 52 2.74 0.27 11.15
N PRO A 53 1.43 0.31 10.87
CA PRO A 53 0.93 0.59 9.53
C PRO A 53 1.43 1.93 9.00
N ARG A 54 1.71 2.00 7.70
CA ARG A 54 2.05 3.24 7.01
C ARG A 54 1.28 3.39 5.71
N THR A 55 1.17 4.63 5.25
CA THR A 55 0.66 4.93 3.91
C THR A 55 1.84 5.15 2.98
N VAL A 56 1.80 4.49 1.84
CA VAL A 56 2.76 4.65 0.76
C VAL A 56 2.02 5.12 -0.48
N ARG A 57 2.68 5.99 -1.23
CA ARG A 57 2.14 6.54 -2.47
C ARG A 57 3.09 6.19 -3.60
N PHE A 58 2.57 5.54 -4.61
CA PHE A 58 3.30 5.17 -5.81
C PHE A 58 2.72 5.91 -7.00
N PHE A 59 3.59 6.30 -7.91
CA PHE A 59 3.16 6.78 -9.20
C PHE A 59 2.71 5.57 -10.03
N ALA A 60 1.50 5.63 -10.57
CA ALA A 60 0.88 4.55 -11.32
C ALA A 60 0.87 4.80 -12.83
N GLY A 61 1.60 5.80 -13.34
CA GLY A 61 1.88 5.87 -14.78
C GLY A 61 2.44 7.17 -15.37
N GLY A 62 3.41 6.98 -16.29
CA GLY A 62 4.27 7.95 -17.00
C GLY A 62 3.63 8.98 -17.94
N TYR A 63 4.51 9.83 -18.47
CA TYR A 63 4.22 10.88 -19.45
C TYR A 63 3.74 10.22 -20.76
N GLU A 64 2.46 10.42 -21.13
CA GLU A 64 1.86 9.95 -22.40
C GLU A 64 1.73 8.40 -22.44
N ASN A 65 0.59 7.78 -22.10
CA ASN A 65 -0.38 7.14 -23.01
C ASN A 65 -1.42 6.42 -22.11
N THR A 66 -2.57 7.03 -21.85
CA THR A 66 -3.38 6.82 -20.62
C THR A 66 -4.22 5.53 -20.53
N GLN A 67 -4.12 4.57 -21.46
CA GLN A 67 -5.04 3.43 -21.53
C GLN A 67 -4.51 2.12 -20.92
N SER A 68 -3.23 1.81 -21.11
CA SER A 68 -2.61 0.59 -20.54
C SER A 68 -2.39 0.69 -19.02
N LEU A 69 -2.30 1.92 -18.50
CA LEU A 69 -1.99 2.25 -17.10
C LEU A 69 -3.15 2.00 -16.14
N SER A 70 -4.37 2.40 -16.52
CA SER A 70 -5.55 2.07 -15.72
C SER A 70 -5.70 0.57 -15.58
N SER A 71 -5.31 -0.21 -16.60
CA SER A 71 -5.40 -1.66 -16.56
C SER A 71 -4.49 -2.30 -15.49
N SER A 72 -3.27 -1.80 -15.29
CA SER A 72 -2.36 -2.30 -14.25
C SER A 72 -2.78 -1.84 -12.85
N ALA A 73 -3.15 -0.56 -12.69
CA ALA A 73 -3.65 -0.05 -11.42
C ALA A 73 -4.95 -0.76 -10.98
N THR A 74 -5.89 -0.99 -11.90
CA THR A 74 -7.12 -1.75 -11.64
C THR A 74 -6.83 -3.23 -11.35
N ARG A 75 -5.78 -3.84 -11.91
CA ARG A 75 -5.36 -5.20 -11.53
C ARG A 75 -4.83 -5.22 -10.09
N CYS A 76 -3.98 -4.28 -9.74
CA CYS A 76 -3.47 -4.11 -8.38
C CYS A 76 -4.60 -3.87 -7.37
N GLU A 77 -5.60 -3.05 -7.73
CA GLU A 77 -6.78 -2.78 -6.92
C GLU A 77 -7.54 -4.08 -6.57
N LYS A 78 -7.77 -4.95 -7.55
CA LYS A 78 -8.46 -6.23 -7.31
C LYS A 78 -7.67 -7.13 -6.33
N LEU A 79 -6.34 -7.16 -6.45
CA LEU A 79 -5.49 -7.92 -5.52
C LEU A 79 -5.50 -7.31 -4.11
N ALA A 80 -5.47 -5.97 -4.02
CA ALA A 80 -5.55 -5.26 -2.75
C ALA A 80 -6.89 -5.50 -2.05
N LEU A 81 -8.00 -5.45 -2.78
CA LEU A 81 -9.33 -5.78 -2.25
C LEU A 81 -9.42 -7.22 -1.73
N LEU A 82 -8.78 -8.17 -2.42
CA LEU A 82 -8.69 -9.55 -1.94
C LEU A 82 -7.85 -9.66 -0.65
N ALA A 83 -6.72 -8.94 -0.57
CA ALA A 83 -5.90 -8.90 0.64
C ALA A 83 -6.67 -8.28 1.83
N MET A 84 -7.43 -7.20 1.58
CA MET A 84 -8.29 -6.54 2.57
C MET A 84 -9.42 -7.45 3.06
N ALA A 85 -10.05 -8.20 2.16
CA ALA A 85 -11.15 -9.10 2.49
C ALA A 85 -10.71 -10.36 3.27
N SER A 86 -9.41 -10.65 3.33
CA SER A 86 -8.86 -11.81 4.04
C SER A 86 -7.54 -11.46 4.73
N PRO A 87 -7.57 -10.62 5.79
CA PRO A 87 -6.37 -10.21 6.50
C PRO A 87 -5.57 -11.40 7.03
N GLY A 88 -4.25 -11.37 6.85
CA GLY A 88 -3.34 -12.44 7.29
C GLY A 88 -3.35 -13.73 6.46
N LYS A 89 -4.21 -13.84 5.43
CA LYS A 89 -4.18 -14.97 4.48
C LYS A 89 -3.32 -14.69 3.27
N PHE A 90 -3.10 -13.43 2.94
CA PHE A 90 -2.33 -13.00 1.78
C PHE A 90 -1.35 -11.90 2.16
N LYS A 91 -0.22 -11.88 1.47
CA LYS A 91 0.68 -10.73 1.39
C LYS A 91 0.50 -10.07 0.03
N LEU A 92 0.39 -8.75 0.00
CA LEU A 92 0.35 -7.96 -1.22
C LEU A 92 1.73 -7.36 -1.44
N GLU A 93 2.42 -7.79 -2.48
CA GLU A 93 3.67 -7.20 -2.92
C GLU A 93 3.39 -6.14 -3.98
N LEU A 94 3.97 -4.95 -3.80
CA LEU A 94 3.96 -3.84 -4.75
C LEU A 94 5.39 -3.58 -5.21
N GLY A 95 5.63 -3.73 -6.50
CA GLY A 95 6.94 -3.58 -7.13
C GLY A 95 6.95 -2.50 -8.22
N GLY A 96 8.18 -2.13 -8.57
CA GLY A 96 8.60 -1.34 -9.72
C GLY A 96 10.08 -1.68 -9.92
N ALA A 97 10.48 -2.09 -11.12
CA ALA A 97 11.82 -2.59 -11.34
C ALA A 97 12.82 -1.43 -11.38
N THR A 98 13.60 -1.21 -10.31
CA THR A 98 14.83 -0.43 -10.40
C THR A 98 15.96 -1.32 -10.93
N THR A 99 15.77 -1.96 -12.09
CA THR A 99 16.90 -2.52 -12.84
C THR A 99 17.41 -1.47 -13.81
N GLY A 100 18.05 -0.45 -13.23
CA GLY A 100 19.24 0.19 -13.80
C GLY A 100 19.19 1.00 -15.09
N THR A 101 18.17 0.97 -15.95
CA THR A 101 18.33 1.60 -17.29
C THR A 101 17.14 2.26 -17.97
N GLU A 102 15.90 2.21 -17.47
CA GLU A 102 14.77 2.89 -18.12
C GLU A 102 13.76 3.41 -17.06
N PRO A 103 13.23 4.65 -17.17
CA PRO A 103 12.30 5.24 -16.21
C PRO A 103 10.83 4.89 -16.48
N GLU A 104 10.53 3.66 -16.92
CA GLU A 104 9.15 3.18 -17.10
C GLU A 104 8.75 2.23 -15.96
N GLU A 105 8.63 2.80 -14.77
CA GLU A 105 8.12 2.15 -13.56
C GLU A 105 6.59 2.02 -13.61
N PHE A 106 6.09 0.96 -14.25
CA PHE A 106 4.71 0.54 -14.04
C PHE A 106 4.59 -0.18 -12.69
N PRO A 107 3.53 0.06 -11.89
CA PRO A 107 3.32 -0.68 -10.65
C PRO A 107 3.08 -2.16 -10.98
N SER A 108 4.01 -3.04 -10.59
CA SER A 108 3.78 -4.48 -10.57
C SER A 108 3.18 -4.87 -9.23
N CYS A 109 2.24 -5.81 -9.23
CA CYS A 109 1.59 -6.26 -8.00
C CYS A 109 1.46 -7.78 -7.99
N ALA A 110 1.80 -8.41 -6.87
CA ALA A 110 1.63 -9.83 -6.67
C ALA A 110 0.90 -10.11 -5.35
N LEU A 111 0.10 -11.17 -5.34
CA LEU A 111 -0.62 -11.61 -4.16
C LEU A 111 -0.16 -13.03 -3.80
N THR A 112 0.47 -13.18 -2.65
CA THR A 112 1.04 -14.45 -2.20
C THR A 112 0.26 -14.96 -1.00
N ARG A 113 -0.12 -16.24 -1.01
CA ARG A 113 -0.73 -16.86 0.18
C ARG A 113 0.29 -16.97 1.30
N VAL A 114 -0.12 -16.60 2.51
CA VAL A 114 0.63 -16.91 3.73
C VAL A 114 0.45 -18.40 4.01
N LYS A 115 1.55 -19.14 4.05
CA LYS A 115 1.53 -20.55 4.45
C LYS A 115 1.04 -20.62 5.92
N PRO A 116 0.06 -21.47 6.25
CA PRO A 116 -0.38 -21.66 7.62
C PRO A 116 0.72 -22.25 8.52
#